data_AF-A0A7C3GF96-F1
#
_entry.id   AF-A0A7C3GF96-F1
#
_cell.length_a   1.000
_cell.length_b   1.000
_cell.length_c   1.000
_cell.angle_alpha   90.00
_cell.angle_beta   90.00
_cell.angle_gamma   90.00
#
_symmetry.space_group_name_H-M   'P 1'
#
loop_
_entity.id
_entity.type
_entity.pdbx_description
1 polymer ?
#
loop_
_entity_poly.entity_id
_entity_poly.type
_entity_poly.pdbx_seq_one_letter_code
_entity_poly.pdbx_strand_id
1 'polypeptide(L)'
;MVKLTPNRLTLLRIFLLPLPCVLLFGGPEAKLTAVGIGSLLGLTDYLDGRLARREGPSRLGKLLDPVADKIFVSVIYLLLYHLAYLSYLPVFLILLREILIAGLRNLYPEGMRVWTLARIKTALQMLGAGGIVLAGSFLPPPWSSLFTDMIVWSVLILTWISAWPYLRKGLPALSETPRRSLTLWFYLLPPLALLLAFPYAGRLWLVILLALPLLFLADLGLSFCSRPAKGLHS
;
A
#
# COMPACT_ATOMS: atom_id res chain seq x y z
N MET A 1 -14.57 -28.68 -10.08
CA MET A 1 -13.28 -28.35 -9.41
C MET A 1 -12.84 -26.95 -9.82
N VAL A 2 -13.02 -25.97 -8.94
CA VAL A 2 -12.59 -24.58 -9.18
C VAL A 2 -11.06 -24.55 -9.04
N LYS A 3 -10.31 -24.56 -10.14
CA LYS A 3 -8.86 -24.29 -10.08
C LYS A 3 -8.67 -22.87 -9.54
N LEU A 4 -8.12 -22.74 -8.34
CA LEU A 4 -7.69 -21.48 -7.73
C LEU A 4 -6.46 -20.98 -8.48
N THR A 5 -6.69 -20.32 -9.61
CA THR A 5 -5.62 -19.59 -10.30
C THR A 5 -5.25 -18.35 -9.47
N PRO A 6 -3.97 -17.94 -9.41
CA PRO A 6 -3.50 -16.78 -8.64
C PRO A 6 -4.33 -15.50 -8.89
N ASN A 7 -4.89 -15.37 -10.10
CA ASN A 7 -5.79 -14.29 -10.48
C ASN A 7 -7.03 -14.16 -9.58
N ARG A 8 -7.65 -15.28 -9.18
CA ARG A 8 -8.93 -15.27 -8.48
C ARG A 8 -8.78 -14.80 -7.04
N LEU A 9 -7.66 -15.09 -6.40
CA LEU A 9 -7.42 -14.67 -5.02
C LEU A 9 -7.02 -13.20 -4.91
N THR A 10 -6.23 -12.66 -5.84
CA THR A 10 -5.96 -11.21 -5.88
C THR A 10 -7.24 -10.41 -6.13
N LEU A 11 -8.10 -10.88 -7.05
CA LEU A 11 -9.41 -10.27 -7.31
C LEU A 11 -10.34 -10.38 -6.11
N LEU A 12 -10.36 -11.55 -5.45
CA LEU A 12 -11.11 -11.75 -4.22
C LEU A 12 -10.64 -10.78 -3.13
N ARG A 13 -9.33 -10.54 -3.00
CA ARG A 13 -8.80 -9.57 -2.03
C ARG A 13 -9.30 -8.17 -2.32
N ILE A 14 -9.20 -7.70 -3.55
CA ILE A 14 -9.70 -6.37 -3.94
C ILE A 14 -11.20 -6.25 -3.64
N PHE A 15 -11.96 -7.32 -3.91
CA PHE A 15 -13.41 -7.35 -3.65
C PHE A 15 -13.76 -7.42 -2.16
N LEU A 16 -12.97 -8.13 -1.34
CA LEU A 16 -13.21 -8.30 0.09
C LEU A 16 -12.59 -7.18 0.95
N LEU A 17 -11.67 -6.38 0.41
CA LEU A 17 -11.00 -5.27 1.11
C LEU A 17 -11.96 -4.23 1.74
N PRO A 18 -13.11 -3.87 1.13
CA PRO A 18 -14.08 -2.98 1.75
C PRO A 18 -14.69 -3.55 3.04
N LEU A 19 -14.77 -4.87 3.20
CA LEU A 19 -15.42 -5.52 4.34
C LEU A 19 -14.76 -5.18 5.69
N PRO A 20 -13.44 -5.38 5.92
CA PRO A 20 -12.81 -4.95 7.15
C PRO A 20 -12.90 -3.43 7.34
N CYS A 21 -12.91 -2.63 6.27
CA CYS A 21 -13.05 -1.18 6.36
C CYS A 21 -14.40 -0.75 6.95
N VAL A 22 -15.49 -1.39 6.52
CA VAL A 22 -16.83 -1.12 7.06
C VAL A 22 -16.94 -1.60 8.51
N LEU A 23 -16.39 -2.77 8.82
CA LEU A 23 -16.42 -3.33 10.18
C LEU A 23 -15.68 -2.47 11.21
N LEU A 24 -14.70 -1.66 10.79
CA LEU A 24 -14.00 -0.74 11.68
C LEU A 24 -14.89 0.38 12.25
N PHE A 25 -16.03 0.68 11.64
CA PHE A 25 -17.04 1.61 12.17
C PHE A 25 -17.99 0.96 13.19
N GLY A 26 -17.93 -0.36 13.35
CA GLY A 26 -18.77 -1.09 14.30
C GLY A 26 -18.26 -1.06 15.74
N GLY A 27 -18.89 -1.88 16.59
CA GLY A 27 -18.45 -2.10 17.97
C GLY A 27 -17.16 -2.91 18.10
N PRO A 28 -16.69 -3.17 19.34
CA PRO A 28 -15.45 -3.91 19.59
C PRO A 28 -15.37 -5.28 18.89
N GLU A 29 -16.46 -6.05 18.89
CA GLU A 29 -16.56 -7.35 18.20
C GLU A 29 -16.40 -7.23 16.69
N ALA A 30 -16.97 -6.18 16.08
CA ALA A 30 -16.83 -5.92 14.65
C ALA A 30 -15.38 -5.53 14.32
N LYS A 31 -14.73 -4.73 15.15
CA LYS A 31 -13.31 -4.36 15.00
C LYS A 31 -12.38 -5.56 15.15
N LEU A 32 -12.66 -6.47 16.08
CA LEU A 32 -11.93 -7.72 16.21
C LEU A 32 -12.09 -8.60 14.96
N THR A 33 -13.32 -8.69 14.45
CA THR A 33 -13.63 -9.39 13.20
C THR A 33 -12.91 -8.74 12.02
N ALA A 34 -12.81 -7.42 11.97
CA ALA A 34 -12.08 -6.68 10.95
C ALA A 34 -10.59 -7.04 10.95
N VAL A 35 -9.97 -7.13 12.13
CA VAL A 35 -8.57 -7.56 12.29
C VAL A 35 -8.40 -9.01 11.83
N GLY A 36 -9.32 -9.91 12.20
CA GLY A 36 -9.31 -11.30 11.77
C GLY A 36 -9.38 -11.45 10.25
N ILE A 37 -10.37 -10.80 9.62
CA ILE A 37 -10.54 -10.80 8.16
C ILE A 37 -9.33 -10.16 7.47
N GLY A 38 -8.87 -8.99 7.94
CA GLY A 38 -7.70 -8.32 7.39
C GLY A 38 -6.44 -9.18 7.45
N SER A 39 -6.24 -9.90 8.56
CA SER A 39 -5.12 -10.83 8.73
C SER A 39 -5.22 -12.03 7.78
N LEU A 40 -6.42 -12.60 7.60
CA LEU A 40 -6.66 -13.68 6.64
C LEU A 40 -6.42 -13.23 5.19
N LEU A 41 -6.85 -12.02 4.83
CA LEU A 41 -6.60 -11.44 3.51
C LEU A 41 -5.10 -11.26 3.22
N GLY A 42 -4.32 -10.87 4.25
CA GLY A 42 -2.86 -10.79 4.17
C GLY A 42 -2.17 -12.14 4.08
N LEU A 43 -2.63 -13.12 4.86
CA LEU A 43 -2.09 -14.48 4.81
C LEU A 43 -2.33 -15.13 3.45
N THR A 44 -3.47 -14.85 2.84
CA THR A 44 -3.83 -15.34 1.50
C THR A 44 -2.81 -14.88 0.45
N ASP A 45 -2.27 -13.67 0.57
CA ASP A 45 -1.19 -13.17 -0.28
C ASP A 45 0.08 -14.00 -0.24
N TYR A 46 0.49 -14.32 0.97
CA TYR A 46 1.69 -15.12 1.19
C TYR A 46 1.55 -16.52 0.57
N LEU A 47 0.35 -17.10 0.67
CA LEU A 47 0.05 -18.41 0.10
C LEU A 47 -0.01 -18.36 -1.43
N ASP A 48 -0.61 -17.34 -2.02
CA ASP A 48 -0.63 -17.13 -3.48
C ASP A 48 0.77 -16.95 -4.06
N GLY A 49 1.63 -16.19 -3.38
CA GLY A 49 3.02 -16.02 -3.76
C GLY A 49 3.83 -17.32 -3.70
N ARG A 50 3.39 -18.32 -2.94
CA ARG A 50 3.99 -19.66 -2.90
C ARG A 50 3.44 -20.57 -4.00
N LEU A 51 2.14 -20.46 -4.30
CA LEU A 51 1.48 -21.23 -5.35
C LEU A 51 1.91 -20.77 -6.76
N ALA A 52 2.01 -19.45 -6.98
CA ALA A 52 2.47 -18.86 -8.24
C ALA A 52 3.93 -19.21 -8.58
N ARG A 53 4.74 -19.54 -7.57
CA ARG A 53 6.12 -20.05 -7.77
C ARG A 53 6.16 -21.50 -8.25
N ARG A 54 5.09 -22.27 -8.04
CA ARG A 54 4.96 -23.67 -8.46
C ARG A 54 4.27 -23.81 -9.82
N GLU A 55 3.22 -23.02 -10.07
CA GLU A 55 2.39 -23.15 -11.29
C GLU A 55 2.63 -22.06 -12.36
N GLY A 56 3.45 -21.06 -12.05
CA GLY A 56 3.71 -19.93 -12.95
C GLY A 56 2.75 -18.76 -12.72
N PRO A 57 3.25 -17.52 -12.60
CA PRO A 57 2.41 -16.34 -12.37
C PRO A 57 1.68 -15.89 -13.64
N SER A 58 0.38 -15.61 -13.54
CA SER A 58 -0.39 -15.00 -14.63
C SER A 58 0.06 -13.55 -14.89
N ARG A 59 -0.04 -13.09 -16.15
CA ARG A 59 0.28 -11.69 -16.52
C ARG A 59 -0.59 -10.67 -15.76
N LEU A 60 -1.87 -11.00 -15.57
CA LEU A 60 -2.83 -10.14 -14.86
C LEU A 60 -2.60 -10.11 -13.35
N GLY A 61 -2.30 -11.24 -12.72
CA GLY A 61 -2.06 -11.34 -11.28
C GLY A 61 -0.81 -10.56 -10.87
N LYS A 62 0.29 -10.67 -11.65
CA LYS A 62 1.50 -9.84 -11.48
C LYS A 62 1.24 -8.35 -11.53
N LEU A 63 0.20 -7.93 -12.25
CA LEU A 63 -0.15 -6.53 -12.41
C LEU A 63 -1.06 -6.05 -11.27
N LEU A 64 -2.04 -6.86 -10.87
CA LEU A 64 -2.98 -6.50 -9.81
C LEU A 64 -2.38 -6.56 -8.40
N ASP A 65 -1.38 -7.41 -8.18
CA ASP A 65 -0.82 -7.68 -6.86
C ASP A 65 -0.15 -6.45 -6.21
N PRO A 66 0.76 -5.70 -6.88
CA PRO A 66 1.34 -4.48 -6.32
C PRO A 66 0.33 -3.33 -6.16
N VAL A 67 -0.82 -3.41 -6.86
CA VAL A 67 -1.89 -2.42 -6.74
C VAL A 67 -2.72 -2.70 -5.52
N ALA A 68 -3.18 -3.93 -5.35
CA ALA A 68 -3.97 -4.36 -4.21
C ALA A 68 -3.26 -4.04 -2.89
N ASP A 69 -1.94 -4.27 -2.83
CA ASP A 69 -1.11 -3.92 -1.66
C ASP A 69 -1.15 -2.42 -1.32
N LYS A 70 -0.94 -1.55 -2.32
CA LYS A 70 -0.99 -0.09 -2.13
C LYS A 70 -2.37 0.41 -1.75
N ILE A 71 -3.42 -0.14 -2.36
CA ILE A 71 -4.80 0.23 -2.04
C ILE A 71 -5.10 -0.15 -0.60
N PHE A 72 -4.74 -1.36 -0.18
CA PHE A 72 -4.96 -1.86 1.17
C PHE A 72 -4.28 -0.99 2.22
N VAL A 73 -2.98 -0.75 2.06
CA VAL A 73 -2.21 0.10 2.98
C VAL A 73 -2.74 1.53 3.00
N SER A 74 -3.02 2.12 1.84
CA SER A 74 -3.52 3.51 1.77
C SER A 74 -4.87 3.67 2.45
N VAL A 75 -5.82 2.79 2.13
CA VAL A 75 -7.17 2.86 2.67
C VAL A 75 -7.15 2.65 4.19
N ILE A 76 -6.43 1.64 4.69
CA ILE A 76 -6.42 1.34 6.12
C ILE A 76 -5.78 2.46 6.93
N TYR A 77 -4.60 2.96 6.56
CA TYR A 77 -3.95 3.99 7.38
C TYR A 77 -4.71 5.32 7.36
N LEU A 78 -5.30 5.71 6.23
CA LEU A 78 -6.18 6.88 6.16
C LEU A 78 -7.44 6.70 7.01
N LEU A 79 -8.00 5.48 7.01
CA LEU A 79 -9.16 5.16 7.82
C LEU A 79 -8.84 5.17 9.32
N LEU A 80 -7.70 4.63 9.73
CA LEU A 80 -7.24 4.67 11.13
C LEU A 80 -7.01 6.10 11.62
N TYR A 81 -6.49 6.99 10.75
CA TYR A 81 -6.45 8.41 11.04
C TYR A 81 -7.85 9.02 11.15
N HIS A 82 -8.76 8.70 10.23
CA HIS A 82 -10.15 9.19 10.28
C HIS A 82 -10.90 8.75 11.55
N LEU A 83 -10.64 7.54 12.03
CA LEU A 83 -11.17 7.00 13.30
C LEU A 83 -10.46 7.54 14.55
N ALA A 84 -9.57 8.52 14.40
CA ALA A 84 -8.79 9.15 15.46
C ALA A 84 -7.88 8.20 16.25
N TYR A 85 -7.47 7.06 15.65
CA TYR A 85 -6.52 6.14 16.28
C TYR A 85 -5.07 6.57 16.11
N LEU A 86 -4.79 7.43 15.12
CA LEU A 86 -3.46 7.85 14.73
C LEU A 86 -3.40 9.36 14.52
N SER A 87 -2.24 9.95 14.77
CA SER A 87 -1.89 11.28 14.27
C SER A 87 -1.66 11.26 12.75
N TYR A 88 -1.93 12.37 12.06
CA TYR A 88 -1.82 12.41 10.60
C TYR A 88 -0.37 12.29 10.09
N LEU A 89 0.59 12.88 10.79
CA LEU A 89 1.98 12.96 10.36
C LEU A 89 2.61 11.59 10.02
N PRO A 90 2.55 10.55 10.88
CA PRO A 90 3.10 9.24 10.55
C PRO A 90 2.36 8.59 9.37
N VAL A 91 1.03 8.78 9.26
CA VAL A 91 0.25 8.27 8.11
C VAL A 91 0.71 8.93 6.80
N PHE A 92 0.85 10.26 6.80
CA PHE A 92 1.37 11.01 5.66
C PHE A 92 2.73 10.49 5.21
N LEU A 93 3.68 10.34 6.13
CA LEU A 93 5.04 9.90 5.80
C LEU A 93 5.09 8.43 5.35
N ILE A 94 4.21 7.57 5.87
CA ILE A 94 4.03 6.18 5.41
C ILE A 94 3.53 6.17 3.96
N LEU A 95 2.54 6.98 3.60
CA LEU A 95 1.97 6.99 2.25
C LEU A 95 2.83 7.73 1.24
N LEU A 96 3.48 8.83 1.64
CA LEU A 96 4.45 9.55 0.83
C LEU A 96 5.52 8.61 0.29
N ARG A 97 6.08 7.75 1.15
CA ARG A 97 7.13 6.81 0.73
C ARG A 97 6.60 5.78 -0.28
N GLU A 98 5.36 5.31 -0.16
CA GLU A 98 4.78 4.31 -1.07
C GLU A 98 4.59 4.90 -2.47
N ILE A 99 4.17 6.18 -2.54
CA ILE A 99 4.07 6.95 -3.78
C ILE A 99 5.48 7.17 -4.38
N LEU A 100 6.46 7.60 -3.56
CA LEU A 100 7.83 7.85 -4.01
C LEU A 100 8.51 6.60 -4.58
N ILE A 101 8.49 5.48 -3.85
CA ILE A 101 9.10 4.23 -4.30
C ILE A 101 8.38 3.69 -5.54
N ALA A 102 7.06 3.84 -5.62
CA ALA A 102 6.30 3.48 -6.81
C ALA A 102 6.75 4.25 -8.06
N GLY A 103 6.84 5.58 -7.95
CA GLY A 103 7.31 6.44 -9.05
C GLY A 103 8.73 6.10 -9.49
N LEU A 104 9.64 5.91 -8.52
CA LEU A 104 11.01 5.50 -8.80
C LEU A 104 11.06 4.15 -9.54
N ARG A 105 10.28 3.14 -9.10
CA ARG A 105 10.29 1.79 -9.70
C ARG A 105 9.74 1.78 -11.12
N ASN A 106 8.82 2.68 -11.43
CA ASN A 106 8.25 2.82 -12.77
C ASN A 106 9.25 3.47 -13.74
N LEU A 107 9.97 4.51 -13.30
CA LEU A 107 10.87 5.27 -14.17
C LEU A 107 12.29 4.69 -14.26
N TYR A 108 12.72 3.91 -13.26
CA TYR A 108 14.04 3.29 -13.21
C TYR A 108 13.98 1.79 -12.84
N PRO A 109 13.43 0.92 -13.71
CA PRO A 109 13.26 -0.50 -13.42
C PRO A 109 14.59 -1.28 -13.39
N GLU A 110 15.60 -0.88 -14.18
CA GLU A 110 16.81 -1.69 -14.42
C GLU A 110 17.78 -1.74 -13.23
N GLY A 111 17.74 -0.77 -12.31
CA GLY A 111 18.61 -0.74 -11.13
C GLY A 111 17.97 -1.26 -9.83
N MET A 112 16.70 -1.70 -9.88
CA MET A 112 15.92 -2.02 -8.68
C MET A 112 15.71 -3.53 -8.51
N ARG A 113 16.78 -4.25 -8.20
CA ARG A 113 16.68 -5.64 -7.73
C ARG A 113 15.89 -5.67 -6.43
N VAL A 114 14.81 -6.47 -6.40
CA VAL A 114 13.90 -6.60 -5.25
C VAL A 114 14.67 -7.19 -4.08
N TRP A 115 14.99 -6.38 -3.08
CA TRP A 115 15.58 -6.85 -1.83
C TRP A 115 14.52 -7.57 -0.99
N THR A 116 14.93 -8.62 -0.27
CA THR A 116 14.09 -9.42 0.65
C THR A 116 13.38 -8.55 1.71
N LEU A 117 13.90 -7.34 1.99
CA LEU A 117 13.28 -6.30 2.82
C LEU A 117 11.86 -5.93 2.37
N ALA A 118 11.53 -6.09 1.09
CA ALA A 118 10.19 -5.82 0.57
C ALA A 118 9.10 -6.75 1.15
N ARG A 119 9.46 -7.93 1.68
CA ARG A 119 8.50 -8.83 2.35
C ARG A 119 8.28 -8.47 3.81
N ILE A 120 9.34 -8.01 4.47
CA ILE A 120 9.30 -7.62 5.88
C ILE A 120 8.41 -6.37 6.04
N LYS A 121 8.46 -5.43 5.09
CA LYS A 121 7.61 -4.22 5.15
C LYS A 121 6.11 -4.56 5.18
N THR A 122 5.66 -5.49 4.36
CA THR A 122 4.23 -5.80 4.21
C THR A 122 3.72 -6.46 5.48
N ALA A 123 4.47 -7.42 6.03
CA ALA A 123 4.14 -8.04 7.31
C ALA A 123 4.06 -7.01 8.44
N LEU A 124 5.02 -6.07 8.52
CA LEU A 124 5.03 -5.03 9.54
C LEU A 124 3.85 -4.06 9.42
N GLN A 125 3.45 -3.69 8.21
CA GLN A 125 2.31 -2.79 8.03
C GLN A 125 0.98 -3.46 8.37
N MET A 126 0.79 -4.71 7.98
CA MET A 126 -0.42 -5.45 8.31
C MET A 126 -0.53 -5.73 9.81
N LEU A 127 0.56 -6.18 10.43
CA LEU A 127 0.63 -6.38 11.87
C LEU A 127 0.47 -5.07 12.64
N GLY A 128 1.12 -4.00 12.16
CA GLY A 128 0.99 -2.67 12.73
C GLY A 128 -0.45 -2.16 12.69
N ALA A 129 -1.12 -2.25 11.54
CA ALA A 129 -2.52 -1.86 11.41
C ALA A 129 -3.44 -2.67 12.34
N GLY A 130 -3.27 -4.01 12.39
CA GLY A 130 -4.02 -4.86 13.31
C GLY A 130 -3.79 -4.49 14.77
N GLY A 131 -2.53 -4.29 15.16
CA GLY A 131 -2.14 -3.86 16.50
C GLY A 131 -2.71 -2.50 16.89
N ILE A 132 -2.74 -1.54 15.96
CA ILE A 132 -3.35 -0.22 16.17
C ILE A 132 -4.85 -0.35 16.40
N VAL A 133 -5.55 -1.17 15.62
CA VAL A 133 -6.99 -1.41 15.83
C VAL A 133 -7.24 -2.05 17.19
N LEU A 134 -6.45 -3.05 17.58
CA LEU A 134 -6.62 -3.72 18.86
C LEU A 134 -6.34 -2.76 20.04
N ALA A 135 -5.21 -2.04 19.99
CA ALA A 135 -4.85 -1.06 21.02
C ALA A 135 -5.89 0.07 21.11
N GLY A 136 -6.33 0.63 19.98
CA GLY A 136 -7.31 1.70 19.94
C GLY A 136 -8.73 1.28 20.37
N SER A 137 -9.06 -0.01 20.27
CA SER A 137 -10.42 -0.51 20.55
C SER A 137 -10.57 -1.12 21.94
N PHE A 138 -9.50 -1.69 22.50
CA PHE A 138 -9.58 -2.48 23.75
C PHE A 138 -8.77 -1.89 24.91
N LEU A 139 -7.87 -0.94 24.67
CA LEU A 139 -7.15 -0.25 25.74
C LEU A 139 -7.81 1.09 26.06
N PRO A 140 -7.93 1.47 27.35
CA PRO A 140 -8.37 2.80 27.72
C PRO A 140 -7.26 3.84 27.50
N PRO A 141 -7.60 5.11 27.21
CA PRO A 141 -6.63 6.21 27.28
C PRO A 141 -6.02 6.33 28.68
N PRO A 142 -4.72 6.68 28.84
CA PRO A 142 -3.78 7.09 27.78
C PRO A 142 -3.04 5.92 27.11
N TRP A 143 -3.25 4.68 27.57
CA TRP A 143 -2.51 3.52 27.08
C TRP A 143 -2.77 3.25 25.60
N SER A 144 -4.02 3.36 25.15
CA SER A 144 -4.36 3.21 23.73
C SER A 144 -3.54 4.13 22.83
N SER A 145 -3.52 5.44 23.11
CA SER A 145 -2.75 6.43 22.34
C SER A 145 -1.25 6.16 22.37
N LEU A 146 -0.69 5.77 23.52
CA LEU A 146 0.74 5.46 23.63
C LEU A 146 1.13 4.25 22.78
N PHE A 147 0.31 3.19 22.80
CA PHE A 147 0.58 1.99 22.01
C PHE A 147 0.36 2.24 20.52
N THR A 148 -0.69 2.93 20.11
CA THR A 148 -0.93 3.22 18.68
C THR A 148 0.17 4.11 18.11
N ASP A 149 0.62 5.12 18.86
CA ASP A 149 1.75 5.98 18.47
C ASP A 149 3.06 5.17 18.40
N MET A 150 3.38 4.38 19.44
CA MET A 150 4.59 3.56 19.43
C MET A 150 4.63 2.62 18.23
N ILE A 151 3.50 1.97 17.90
CA ILE A 151 3.39 1.06 16.77
C ILE A 151 3.58 1.82 15.45
N VAL A 152 2.86 2.93 15.24
CA VAL A 152 2.89 3.63 13.95
C VAL A 152 4.26 4.25 13.68
N TRP A 153 4.91 4.82 14.70
CA TRP A 153 6.26 5.38 14.57
C TRP A 153 7.30 4.29 14.33
N SER A 154 7.15 3.13 14.97
CA SER A 154 8.02 1.97 14.71
C SER A 154 7.87 1.48 13.27
N VAL A 155 6.63 1.34 12.78
CA VAL A 155 6.36 0.98 11.38
C VAL A 155 6.94 2.03 10.43
N LEU A 156 6.76 3.32 10.73
CA LEU A 156 7.34 4.41 9.94
C LEU A 156 8.86 4.28 9.82
N ILE A 157 9.57 4.16 10.95
CA ILE A 157 11.03 4.05 10.96
C ILE A 157 11.50 2.86 10.11
N LEU A 158 10.96 1.67 10.38
CA LEU A 158 11.37 0.44 9.69
C LEU A 158 11.14 0.51 8.18
N THR A 159 10.04 1.11 7.79
CA THR A 159 9.68 1.21 6.39
C THR A 159 10.52 2.24 5.63
N TRP A 160 10.90 3.35 6.26
CA TRP A 160 11.85 4.31 5.69
C TRP A 160 13.27 3.75 5.61
N ILE A 161 13.70 2.95 6.60
CA ILE A 161 14.95 2.18 6.50
C ILE A 161 14.92 1.28 5.26
N SER A 162 13.79 0.63 4.98
CA SER A 162 13.64 -0.19 3.77
C SER A 162 13.61 0.61 2.46
N ALA A 163 13.17 1.87 2.52
CA ALA A 163 13.09 2.78 1.37
C ALA A 163 14.46 3.33 0.97
N TRP A 164 15.37 3.49 1.94
CA TRP A 164 16.65 4.16 1.77
C TRP A 164 17.51 3.65 0.58
N PRO A 165 17.69 2.33 0.37
CA PRO A 165 18.47 1.83 -0.76
C PRO A 165 17.87 2.19 -2.13
N TYR A 166 16.55 2.31 -2.21
CA TYR A 166 15.84 2.69 -3.43
C TYR A 166 16.01 4.18 -3.72
N LEU A 167 15.89 5.03 -2.70
CA LEU A 167 16.10 6.48 -2.83
C LEU A 167 17.52 6.80 -3.26
N ARG A 168 18.53 6.20 -2.61
CA ARG A 168 19.95 6.47 -2.89
C ARG A 168 20.35 6.12 -4.32
N LYS A 169 19.74 5.09 -4.92
CA LYS A 169 20.04 4.66 -6.29
C LYS A 169 19.15 5.33 -7.33
N GLY A 170 17.86 5.52 -7.02
CA GLY A 170 16.87 6.01 -7.97
C GLY A 170 16.90 7.52 -8.16
N LEU A 171 17.12 8.31 -7.09
CA LEU A 171 17.09 9.77 -7.19
C LEU A 171 18.19 10.35 -8.09
N PRO A 172 19.47 9.95 -7.96
CA PRO A 172 20.53 10.48 -8.84
C PRO A 172 20.29 10.11 -10.30
N ALA A 173 19.91 8.86 -10.57
CA ALA A 173 19.64 8.36 -11.92
C ALA A 173 18.49 9.11 -12.65
N LEU A 174 17.52 9.63 -11.90
CA LEU A 174 16.43 10.45 -12.47
C LEU A 174 16.85 11.91 -12.68
N SER A 175 17.72 12.45 -11.82
CA SER A 175 18.22 13.83 -11.98
C SER A 175 19.06 14.02 -13.23
N GLU A 176 19.73 12.97 -13.70
CA GLU A 176 20.56 13.00 -14.92
C GLU A 176 19.73 13.12 -16.21
N THR A 177 18.43 12.83 -16.18
CA THR A 177 17.55 12.90 -17.35
C THR A 177 16.36 13.85 -17.11
N PRO A 178 16.40 15.09 -17.63
CA PRO A 178 15.36 16.11 -17.38
C PRO A 178 13.94 15.63 -17.69
N ARG A 179 13.77 14.86 -18.78
CA ARG A 179 12.48 14.29 -19.17
C ARG A 179 11.91 13.32 -18.14
N ARG A 180 12.76 12.47 -17.53
CA ARG A 180 12.33 11.51 -16.50
C ARG A 180 12.01 12.21 -15.18
N SER A 181 12.78 13.22 -14.81
CA SER A 181 12.51 14.07 -13.65
C SER A 181 11.15 14.78 -13.74
N LEU A 182 10.83 15.41 -14.88
CA LEU A 182 9.50 16.02 -15.10
C LEU A 182 8.37 14.99 -15.03
N THR A 183 8.57 13.81 -15.64
CA THR A 183 7.57 12.74 -15.61
C THR A 183 7.31 12.27 -14.18
N LEU A 184 8.35 12.18 -13.34
CA LEU A 184 8.21 11.83 -11.92
C LEU A 184 7.29 12.82 -11.20
N TRP A 185 7.47 14.13 -11.41
CA TRP A 185 6.61 15.13 -10.79
C TRP A 185 5.14 14.97 -11.20
N PHE A 186 4.85 14.74 -12.48
CA PHE A 186 3.48 14.46 -12.92
C PHE A 186 2.88 13.20 -12.28
N TYR A 187 3.69 12.19 -11.98
CA TYR A 187 3.25 10.99 -11.26
C TYR A 187 3.03 11.23 -9.76
N LEU A 188 3.89 12.00 -9.10
CA LEU A 188 3.84 12.18 -7.65
C LEU A 188 2.81 13.23 -7.22
N LEU A 189 2.60 14.28 -8.02
CA LEU A 189 1.89 15.48 -7.60
C LEU A 189 0.39 15.24 -7.35
N PRO A 190 -0.36 14.51 -8.19
CA PRO A 190 -1.78 14.23 -7.93
C PRO A 190 -2.05 13.44 -6.63
N PRO A 191 -1.41 12.27 -6.37
CA PRO A 191 -1.65 11.54 -5.12
C PRO A 191 -1.09 12.29 -3.90
N LEU A 192 0.00 13.06 -4.05
CA LEU A 192 0.52 13.91 -2.98
C LEU A 192 -0.45 15.06 -2.63
N ALA A 193 -1.07 15.69 -3.62
CA ALA A 193 -2.06 16.75 -3.41
C ALA A 193 -3.29 16.22 -2.68
N LEU A 194 -3.80 15.05 -3.09
CA LEU A 194 -4.90 14.38 -2.37
C LEU A 194 -4.54 14.04 -0.94
N LEU A 195 -3.32 13.56 -0.71
CA LEU A 195 -2.81 13.26 0.61
C LEU A 195 -2.73 14.54 1.46
N LEU A 196 -2.16 15.63 0.94
CA LEU A 196 -2.12 16.91 1.66
C LEU A 196 -3.52 17.48 1.96
N ALA A 197 -4.50 17.24 1.09
CA ALA A 197 -5.88 17.66 1.28
C ALA A 197 -6.67 16.80 2.28
N PHE A 198 -6.22 15.57 2.57
CA PHE A 198 -6.98 14.60 3.36
C PHE A 198 -7.41 15.09 4.76
N PRO A 199 -6.55 15.72 5.58
CA PRO A 199 -6.94 16.25 6.89
C PRO A 199 -8.04 17.33 6.81
N TYR A 200 -8.07 18.05 5.68
CA TYR A 200 -8.99 19.16 5.43
C TYR A 200 -10.25 18.73 4.67
N ALA A 201 -10.39 17.44 4.35
CA ALA A 201 -11.43 16.95 3.47
C ALA A 201 -12.86 17.10 4.03
N GLY A 202 -13.01 17.21 5.36
CA GLY A 202 -14.33 17.30 5.99
C GLY A 202 -15.23 16.16 5.54
N ARG A 203 -16.38 16.47 4.91
CA ARG A 203 -17.32 15.47 4.37
C ARG A 203 -16.82 14.71 3.13
N LEU A 204 -15.77 15.18 2.47
CA LEU A 204 -15.21 14.59 1.25
C LEU A 204 -14.16 13.51 1.52
N TRP A 205 -13.89 13.15 2.78
CA TRP A 205 -12.86 12.18 3.14
C TRP A 205 -13.02 10.83 2.41
N LEU A 206 -14.25 10.35 2.23
CA LEU A 206 -14.55 9.13 1.45
C LEU A 206 -14.18 9.27 -0.01
N VAL A 207 -14.40 10.43 -0.61
CA VAL A 207 -14.05 10.69 -2.01
C VAL A 207 -12.53 10.60 -2.18
N ILE A 208 -11.77 11.23 -1.28
CA ILE A 208 -10.30 11.16 -1.31
C ILE A 208 -9.82 9.73 -1.04
N LEU A 209 -10.43 9.03 -0.08
CA LEU A 209 -10.13 7.64 0.25
C LEU A 209 -10.31 6.71 -0.95
N LEU A 210 -11.34 6.93 -1.78
CA LEU A 210 -11.61 6.14 -2.99
C LEU A 210 -10.79 6.60 -4.19
N ALA A 211 -10.54 7.90 -4.34
CA ALA A 211 -9.81 8.47 -5.47
C ALA A 211 -8.31 8.13 -5.43
N LEU A 212 -7.68 8.13 -4.25
CA LEU A 212 -6.25 7.90 -4.10
C LEU A 212 -5.83 6.48 -4.58
N PRO A 213 -6.53 5.39 -4.24
CA PRO A 213 -6.43 4.08 -4.88
C PRO A 213 -6.54 4.07 -6.41
N LEU A 214 -7.48 4.85 -6.96
CA LEU A 214 -7.73 4.90 -8.40
C LEU A 214 -6.60 5.61 -9.16
N LEU A 215 -5.95 6.60 -8.55
CA LEU A 215 -4.75 7.22 -9.13
C LEU A 215 -3.61 6.20 -9.26
N PHE A 216 -3.40 5.37 -8.22
CA PHE A 216 -2.42 4.28 -8.32
C PHE A 216 -2.73 3.27 -9.44
N LEU A 217 -4.01 3.03 -9.73
CA LEU A 217 -4.46 2.19 -10.85
C LEU A 217 -4.18 2.85 -12.21
N ALA A 218 -4.50 4.14 -12.35
CA ALA A 218 -4.23 4.90 -13.57
C ALA A 218 -2.73 4.95 -13.90
N ASP A 219 -1.88 5.07 -12.88
CA ASP A 219 -0.42 5.09 -13.02
C ASP A 219 0.16 3.76 -13.55
N LEU A 220 -0.47 2.63 -13.20
CA LEU A 220 -0.08 1.34 -13.77
C LEU A 220 -0.47 1.21 -15.25
N GLY A 221 -1.62 1.78 -15.64
CA GLY A 221 -2.06 1.80 -17.04
C GLY A 221 -1.09 2.59 -17.94
N LEU A 222 -0.64 3.76 -17.47
CA LEU A 222 0.28 4.64 -18.21
C LEU A 222 1.71 4.07 -18.32
N SER A 223 2.16 3.34 -17.29
CA SER A 223 3.45 2.63 -17.29
C SER A 223 3.52 1.51 -18.34
N PHE A 224 2.38 1.03 -18.84
CA PHE A 224 2.30 -0.01 -19.86
C PHE A 224 2.28 0.54 -21.28
N CYS A 225 1.61 1.68 -21.51
CA CYS A 225 1.54 2.33 -22.82
C CYS A 225 2.90 2.90 -23.27
N SER A 226 3.83 3.11 -22.34
CA SER A 226 5.16 3.68 -22.57
C SER A 226 6.28 2.64 -22.65
N ARG A 227 6.01 1.34 -22.42
CA ARG A 227 6.99 0.29 -22.69
C ARG A 227 6.97 -0.03 -24.18
N PRO A 228 8.03 0.29 -24.97
CA PRO A 228 8.17 -0.32 -26.27
C PRO A 228 8.19 -1.84 -26.07
N ALA A 229 7.44 -2.56 -26.90
CA ALA A 229 7.42 -4.01 -26.95
C ALA A 229 8.85 -4.52 -27.25
N LYS A 230 9.69 -4.64 -26.22
CA LYS A 230 10.97 -5.34 -26.34
C LYS A 230 10.67 -6.84 -26.36
N GLY A 231 10.64 -7.39 -27.58
CA GLY A 231 11.02 -8.78 -27.86
C GLY A 231 9.95 -9.85 -27.70
N LEU A 232 8.97 -9.90 -28.61
CA LEU A 232 8.61 -11.16 -29.26
C LEU A 232 9.38 -11.17 -30.58
N HIS A 233 10.66 -11.54 -30.56
CA HIS A 233 11.44 -12.03 -31.71
C HIS A 233 12.86 -12.34 -31.22
N SER A 234 13.07 -13.61 -30.89
CA SER A 234 14.26 -14.44 -31.13
C SER A 234 14.19 -15.64 -30.18
#